data_AF-A0A2W6R382-F1
#
_entry.id   AF-A0A2W6R382-F1
#
_cell.length_a   1.000
_cell.length_b   1.000
_cell.length_c   1.000
_cell.angle_alpha   90.00
_cell.angle_beta   90.00
_cell.angle_gamma   90.00
#
_symmetry.space_group_name_H-M   'P 1'
#
loop_
_entity.id
_entity.type
_entity.pdbx_description
1 polymer ?
#
loop_
_entity_poly.entity_id
_entity_poly.type
_entity_poly.pdbx_seq_one_letter_code
_entity_poly.pdbx_strand_id
1 'polypeptide(L)'
;MESIEQQLTELRTTLRHHEYLYHVMDAPEIPDAEYDRLMRELRELETKHPELITPDSPTQRVGAAPLAAFSQIRHEVPMLSLDNVFDEESFLAFNKRVQDRLKSNEKVTWCCELKLDGLAVSILYENGVLVSAATRGDGTTGEDITSNVRTIRAIPLKLHGENIPARLEVRGEVFLPQAGFEKINEDARRTGGKVFANPRNAAAGSLRQLDPRITAKRPLTFFCYGVGVLEGGELPDTHLGRLLQFKKWGLPVSDRVTLCESAEEVLAFYHKVEEDRPTLGFDIDGVVIKVNSLAQQEQLGFVARAPRWAVAFKFPAQEQMTFVRDVEFQVGRTGAITPVARLEPVHVAGVLVSNATLHNADEIERLGLRIGDKVVIRRAGDVIPQVVNVVLSERPEDTREVVFPTHCPVCGSDVERVEGEAVARCTGGLICGAQRKESLKHFVSRRAMDVDGMGDKIIDQLVEKEYVHTPADLFKLTAGKLTGLERMGQKSAQNVGNALEKAKET
;
A
#
# COMPACT_ATOMS: atom_id res chain seq x y z
N MET A 1 -5.10 27.87 -23.54
CA MET A 1 -3.95 26.99 -23.28
C MET A 1 -2.88 27.88 -22.68
N GLU A 2 -2.44 27.57 -21.47
CA GLU A 2 -1.39 28.33 -20.78
C GLU A 2 -0.05 28.21 -21.52
N SER A 3 0.86 29.16 -21.32
CA SER A 3 2.18 29.10 -21.97
C SER A 3 2.98 27.90 -21.46
N ILE A 4 3.96 27.44 -22.24
CA ILE A 4 4.80 26.30 -21.87
C ILE A 4 5.57 26.58 -20.56
N GLU A 5 6.04 27.81 -20.38
CA GLU A 5 6.73 28.25 -19.17
C GLU A 5 5.80 28.24 -17.95
N GLN A 6 4.54 28.60 -18.14
CA GLN A 6 3.53 28.54 -17.10
C GLN A 6 3.24 27.08 -16.71
N GLN A 7 3.03 26.19 -17.69
CA GLN A 7 2.81 24.77 -17.44
C GLN A 7 4.00 24.13 -16.68
N LEU A 8 5.24 24.44 -17.07
CA LEU A 8 6.44 23.96 -16.35
C LEU A 8 6.49 24.48 -14.92
N THR A 9 6.15 25.75 -14.70
CA THR A 9 6.16 26.36 -13.38
C THR A 9 5.12 25.73 -12.47
N GLU A 10 3.91 25.50 -12.99
CA GLU A 10 2.83 24.84 -12.25
C GLU A 10 3.19 23.40 -11.91
N LEU A 11 3.64 22.59 -12.87
CA LEU A 11 4.06 21.21 -12.63
C LEU A 11 5.19 21.13 -11.59
N ARG A 12 6.22 21.98 -11.70
CA ARG A 12 7.33 22.03 -10.74
C ARG A 12 6.87 22.44 -9.34
N THR A 13 5.95 23.39 -9.25
CA THR A 13 5.40 23.87 -7.96
C THR A 13 4.57 22.79 -7.28
N THR A 14 3.66 22.14 -8.02
CA THR A 14 2.80 21.06 -7.53
C THR A 14 3.62 19.84 -7.10
N LEU A 15 4.61 19.42 -7.89
CA LEU A 15 5.50 18.31 -7.53
C LEU A 15 6.28 18.58 -6.24
N ARG A 16 6.85 19.79 -6.07
CA ARG A 16 7.58 20.18 -4.85
C ARG A 16 6.68 20.22 -3.63
N HIS A 17 5.44 20.71 -3.78
CA HIS A 17 4.45 20.72 -2.71
C HIS A 17 4.18 19.30 -2.20
N HIS A 18 3.92 18.36 -3.11
CA HIS A 18 3.66 16.97 -2.74
C HIS A 18 4.92 16.24 -2.28
N GLU A 19 6.11 16.52 -2.82
CA GLU A 19 7.40 16.02 -2.29
C GLU A 19 7.60 16.39 -0.82
N TYR A 20 7.27 17.63 -0.44
CA TYR A 20 7.37 18.08 0.95
C TYR A 20 6.40 17.31 1.85
N LEU A 21 5.12 17.24 1.47
CA LEU A 21 4.11 16.48 2.23
C LEU A 21 4.49 15.00 2.38
N TYR A 22 5.10 14.46 1.33
CA TYR A 22 5.46 13.06 1.25
C TYR A 22 6.74 12.70 2.01
N HIS A 23 7.85 13.35 1.67
CA HIS A 23 9.19 13.02 2.18
C HIS A 23 9.52 13.71 3.51
N VAL A 24 8.89 14.84 3.81
CA VAL A 24 9.19 15.62 5.03
C VAL A 24 8.12 15.40 6.08
N MET A 25 6.84 15.46 5.71
CA MET A 25 5.72 15.38 6.66
C MET A 25 5.16 13.97 6.87
N ASP A 26 5.52 13.01 6.01
CA ASP A 26 4.93 11.66 5.98
C ASP A 26 3.39 11.71 6.00
N ALA A 27 2.81 12.64 5.22
CA ALA A 27 1.38 12.96 5.22
C ALA A 27 0.95 13.45 3.82
N PRO A 28 0.98 12.58 2.79
CA PRO A 28 0.60 12.97 1.44
C PRO A 28 -0.89 13.29 1.32
N GLU A 29 -1.19 14.21 0.40
CA GLU A 29 -2.57 14.55 0.02
C GLU A 29 -3.05 13.78 -1.21
N ILE A 30 -2.16 13.53 -2.18
CA ILE A 30 -2.45 12.81 -3.43
C ILE A 30 -1.79 11.42 -3.44
N PRO A 31 -2.31 10.45 -4.23
CA PRO A 31 -1.69 9.13 -4.38
C PRO A 31 -0.35 9.19 -5.10
N ASP A 32 0.51 8.18 -4.86
CA ASP A 32 1.77 7.98 -5.60
C ASP A 32 1.55 7.93 -7.12
N ALA A 33 0.45 7.35 -7.59
CA ALA A 33 0.09 7.28 -9.00
C ALA A 33 -0.09 8.66 -9.65
N GLU A 34 -0.66 9.60 -8.89
CA GLU A 34 -0.89 10.96 -9.39
C GLU A 34 0.42 11.74 -9.41
N TYR A 35 1.25 11.62 -8.38
CA TYR A 35 2.58 12.20 -8.38
C TYR A 35 3.42 11.67 -9.57
N ASP A 36 3.37 10.36 -9.83
CA ASP A 36 4.03 9.73 -10.98
C ASP A 36 3.50 10.26 -12.33
N ARG A 37 2.18 10.50 -12.44
CA ARG A 37 1.55 11.13 -13.62
C ARG A 37 2.12 12.52 -13.87
N LEU A 38 2.11 13.37 -12.84
CA LEU A 38 2.64 14.74 -12.92
C LEU A 38 4.14 14.75 -13.26
N MET A 39 4.92 13.82 -12.69
CA MET A 39 6.35 13.68 -12.99
C MET A 39 6.59 13.23 -14.45
N ARG A 40 5.75 12.34 -14.97
CA ARG A 40 5.82 11.92 -16.39
C ARG A 40 5.48 13.10 -17.32
N GLU A 41 4.45 13.87 -17.02
CA GLU A 41 4.09 15.06 -17.78
C GLU A 41 5.23 16.09 -17.79
N LEU A 42 5.85 16.35 -16.63
CA LEU A 42 7.02 17.22 -16.56
C LEU A 42 8.18 16.70 -17.42
N ARG A 43 8.50 15.40 -17.34
CA ARG A 43 9.56 14.78 -18.16
C ARG A 43 9.27 14.87 -19.66
N GLU A 44 8.03 14.62 -20.07
CA GLU A 44 7.63 14.73 -21.48
C GLU A 44 7.79 16.16 -22.00
N LEU A 45 7.40 17.15 -21.20
CA LEU A 45 7.54 18.56 -21.53
C LEU A 45 9.02 18.95 -21.63
N GLU A 46 9.82 18.61 -20.62
CA GLU A 46 11.27 18.87 -20.58
C GLU A 46 12.03 18.16 -21.71
N THR A 47 11.57 16.98 -22.14
CA THR A 47 12.16 16.28 -23.30
C THR A 47 11.88 17.01 -24.61
N LYS A 48 10.69 17.61 -24.76
CA LYS A 48 10.33 18.42 -25.94
C LYS A 48 11.00 19.80 -25.93
N HIS A 49 11.31 20.32 -24.75
CA HIS A 49 11.94 21.63 -24.54
C HIS A 49 13.19 21.55 -23.64
N PRO A 50 14.28 20.91 -24.11
CA PRO A 50 15.49 20.70 -23.30
C PRO A 50 16.14 22.00 -22.81
N GLU A 51 15.95 23.11 -23.55
CA GLU A 51 16.43 24.45 -23.22
C GLU A 51 15.78 25.04 -21.96
N LEU A 52 14.63 24.50 -21.52
CA LEU A 52 13.89 24.97 -20.35
C LEU A 52 14.15 24.12 -19.09
N ILE A 53 15.03 23.11 -19.16
CA ILE A 53 15.41 22.28 -18.02
C ILE A 53 16.28 23.10 -17.05
N THR A 54 15.89 23.14 -15.78
CA THR A 54 16.65 23.82 -14.73
C THR A 54 17.32 22.81 -13.78
N PRO A 55 18.49 23.15 -13.18
CA PRO A 55 19.20 22.25 -12.24
C PRO A 55 18.44 21.94 -10.93
N ASP A 56 17.39 22.70 -10.64
CA ASP A 56 16.50 22.54 -9.50
C ASP A 56 15.15 21.92 -9.88
N SER A 57 14.96 21.50 -11.14
CA SER A 57 13.76 20.77 -11.56
C SER A 57 13.62 19.45 -10.77
N PRO A 58 12.40 19.02 -10.39
CA PRO A 58 12.15 17.72 -9.77
C PRO A 58 12.74 16.53 -10.54
N THR A 59 12.88 16.63 -11.86
CA THR A 59 13.50 15.59 -12.70
C THR A 59 15.01 15.45 -12.47
N GLN A 60 15.65 16.46 -11.88
CA GLN A 60 17.09 16.54 -11.60
C GLN A 60 17.42 16.35 -10.11
N ARG A 61 16.41 16.20 -9.23
CA ARG A 61 16.58 16.15 -7.78
C ARG A 61 16.04 14.84 -7.18
N VAL A 62 16.51 14.51 -5.98
CA VAL A 62 16.13 13.29 -5.24
C VAL A 62 15.59 13.69 -3.87
N GLY A 63 14.45 13.10 -3.49
CA GLY A 63 13.90 13.24 -2.14
C GLY A 63 13.58 14.68 -1.74
N ALA A 64 13.86 15.02 -0.49
CA ALA A 64 13.68 16.36 0.06
C ALA A 64 14.75 16.64 1.11
N ALA A 65 14.95 17.91 1.45
CA ALA A 65 15.92 18.30 2.47
C ALA A 65 15.61 17.66 3.84
N PRO A 66 16.63 17.19 4.59
CA PRO A 66 16.44 16.59 5.91
C PRO A 66 15.91 17.59 6.94
N LEU A 67 15.13 17.13 7.91
CA LEU A 67 14.63 17.98 9.00
C LEU A 67 15.78 18.46 9.91
N ALA A 68 15.81 19.75 10.21
CA ALA A 68 16.83 20.35 11.10
C ALA A 68 16.76 19.85 12.55
N ALA A 69 15.66 19.22 12.96
CA ALA A 69 15.49 18.65 14.29
C ALA A 69 16.33 17.38 14.52
N PHE A 70 16.74 16.70 13.44
CA PHE A 70 17.66 15.57 13.50
C PHE A 70 19.08 16.03 13.21
N SER A 71 20.05 15.39 13.88
CA SER A 71 21.44 15.47 13.39
C SER A 71 21.50 14.91 11.96
N GLN A 72 22.47 15.39 11.18
CA GLN A 72 22.55 15.05 9.76
C GLN A 72 23.81 14.24 9.47
N ILE A 73 23.70 13.28 8.56
CA ILE A 73 24.80 12.47 8.07
C ILE A 73 24.91 12.70 6.57
N ARG A 74 26.11 13.09 6.13
CA ARG A 74 26.41 13.19 4.70
C ARG A 74 26.78 11.80 4.17
N HIS A 75 26.12 11.36 3.11
CA HIS A 75 26.45 10.12 2.42
C HIS A 75 27.74 10.30 1.62
N GLU A 76 28.70 9.38 1.79
CA GLU A 76 29.97 9.40 1.04
C GLU A 76 29.75 9.04 -0.44
N VAL A 77 28.84 8.10 -0.68
CA VAL A 77 28.31 7.78 -2.01
C VAL A 77 26.88 8.32 -2.10
N PRO A 78 26.46 9.05 -3.15
CA PRO A 78 25.08 9.54 -3.23
C PRO A 78 24.03 8.43 -3.18
N MET A 79 22.93 8.66 -2.47
CA MET A 79 21.72 7.81 -2.48
C MET A 79 20.71 8.35 -3.49
N LEU A 80 20.68 7.75 -4.67
CA LEU A 80 19.84 8.21 -5.78
C LEU A 80 18.43 7.58 -5.75
N SER A 81 17.56 8.03 -6.67
CA SER A 81 16.28 7.39 -6.96
C SER A 81 16.45 6.33 -8.06
N LEU A 82 15.36 5.66 -8.42
CA LEU A 82 15.22 4.91 -9.67
C LEU A 82 14.36 5.69 -10.66
N ASP A 83 14.59 5.45 -11.95
CA ASP A 83 13.61 5.75 -13.01
C ASP A 83 12.56 4.63 -13.07
N ASN A 84 11.35 4.98 -13.52
CA ASN A 84 10.19 4.09 -13.49
C ASN A 84 9.78 3.70 -14.92
N VAL A 85 9.28 2.48 -15.07
CA VAL A 85 8.50 2.00 -16.22
C VAL A 85 7.20 1.38 -15.71
N PHE A 86 6.15 1.42 -16.52
CA PHE A 86 4.78 1.06 -16.11
C PHE A 86 4.14 -0.01 -17.01
N ASP A 87 4.84 -0.41 -18.08
CA ASP A 87 4.36 -1.34 -19.10
C ASP A 87 5.54 -2.12 -19.69
N GLU A 88 5.22 -3.25 -20.34
CA GLU A 88 6.21 -4.17 -20.90
C GLU A 88 7.03 -3.51 -22.01
N GLU A 89 6.39 -2.72 -22.87
CA GLU A 89 7.04 -2.03 -23.98
C GLU A 89 8.12 -1.06 -23.48
N SER A 90 7.82 -0.29 -22.43
CA SER A 90 8.75 0.63 -21.77
C SER A 90 9.93 -0.10 -21.14
N PHE A 91 9.70 -1.28 -20.56
CA PHE A 91 10.77 -2.14 -20.06
C PHE A 91 11.63 -2.71 -21.19
N LEU A 92 11.03 -3.20 -22.27
CA LEU A 92 11.78 -3.69 -23.44
C LEU A 92 12.63 -2.58 -24.06
N ALA A 93 12.11 -1.34 -24.09
CA ALA A 93 12.87 -0.17 -24.49
C ALA A 93 14.05 0.12 -23.53
N PHE A 94 13.87 -0.04 -22.22
CA PHE A 94 14.96 0.05 -21.24
C PHE A 94 16.02 -1.02 -21.48
N ASN A 95 15.63 -2.29 -21.62
CA ASN A 95 16.53 -3.40 -21.95
C ASN A 95 17.35 -3.08 -23.21
N LYS A 96 16.69 -2.65 -24.30
CA LYS A 96 17.38 -2.24 -25.52
C LYS A 96 18.40 -1.12 -25.30
N ARG A 97 18.05 -0.08 -24.52
CA ARG A 97 18.97 1.02 -24.19
C ARG A 97 20.21 0.55 -23.42
N VAL A 98 20.05 -0.43 -22.53
CA VAL A 98 21.17 -1.02 -21.78
C VAL A 98 22.10 -1.79 -22.72
N GLN A 99 21.56 -2.68 -23.55
CA GLN A 99 22.32 -3.47 -24.53
C GLN A 99 23.09 -2.57 -25.50
N ASP A 100 22.42 -1.59 -26.11
CA ASP A 100 23.03 -0.67 -27.09
C ASP A 100 24.19 0.16 -26.48
N ARG A 101 24.14 0.44 -25.17
CA ARG A 101 25.14 1.25 -24.46
C ARG A 101 26.35 0.45 -23.98
N LEU A 102 26.18 -0.83 -23.67
CA LEU A 102 27.29 -1.71 -23.32
C LEU A 102 28.19 -2.02 -24.53
N LYS A 103 27.66 -1.88 -25.77
CA LYS A 103 28.40 -2.04 -27.03
C LYS A 103 29.16 -3.38 -27.14
N SER A 104 28.67 -4.40 -26.45
CA SER A 104 29.25 -5.74 -26.41
C SER A 104 28.17 -6.77 -26.76
N ASN A 105 28.58 -7.91 -27.32
CA ASN A 105 27.70 -9.08 -27.46
C ASN A 105 27.63 -9.90 -26.15
N GLU A 106 28.11 -9.33 -25.04
CA GLU A 106 28.07 -10.02 -23.76
C GLU A 106 26.63 -10.07 -23.25
N LYS A 107 26.23 -11.25 -22.78
CA LYS A 107 24.90 -11.47 -22.25
C LYS A 107 24.73 -10.67 -20.96
N VAL A 108 23.64 -9.92 -20.86
CA VAL A 108 23.26 -9.18 -19.64
C VAL A 108 22.36 -10.07 -18.80
N THR A 109 22.84 -10.44 -17.62
CA THR A 109 22.01 -11.05 -16.57
C THR A 109 21.37 -9.95 -15.72
N TRP A 110 20.10 -10.11 -15.39
CA TRP A 110 19.33 -9.21 -14.52
C TRP A 110 19.20 -9.80 -13.12
N CYS A 111 19.49 -9.00 -12.09
CA CYS A 111 19.10 -9.28 -10.71
C CYS A 111 17.76 -8.59 -10.45
N CYS A 112 16.73 -9.40 -10.23
CA CYS A 112 15.35 -8.98 -10.07
C CYS A 112 14.95 -9.09 -8.59
N GLU A 113 14.44 -7.99 -8.05
CA GLU A 113 14.13 -7.85 -6.63
C GLU A 113 12.72 -7.27 -6.44
N LEU A 114 12.08 -7.57 -5.30
CA LEU A 114 10.84 -6.89 -4.92
C LEU A 114 11.13 -5.40 -4.68
N LYS A 115 10.29 -4.51 -5.23
CA LYS A 115 10.36 -3.09 -4.91
C LYS A 115 9.54 -2.82 -3.65
N LEU A 116 10.23 -2.85 -2.52
CA LEU A 116 9.64 -2.67 -1.19
C LEU A 116 9.08 -1.26 -1.04
N ASP A 117 7.86 -1.15 -0.51
CA ASP A 117 7.21 0.14 -0.28
C ASP A 117 7.46 0.62 1.15
N GLY A 118 8.59 1.32 1.33
CA GLY A 118 9.03 1.82 2.63
C GLY A 118 9.85 3.11 2.54
N LEU A 119 10.89 3.19 3.35
CA LEU A 119 11.89 4.25 3.21
C LEU A 119 13.31 3.70 3.18
N ALA A 120 14.10 4.28 2.27
CA ALA A 120 15.51 3.97 2.10
C ALA A 120 16.34 4.38 3.33
N VAL A 121 17.14 3.43 3.80
CA VAL A 121 18.08 3.62 4.91
C VAL A 121 19.47 3.16 4.46
N SER A 122 20.46 3.98 4.82
CA SER A 122 21.88 3.66 4.71
C SER A 122 22.42 3.34 6.10
N ILE A 123 23.13 2.21 6.26
CA ILE A 123 23.66 1.73 7.53
C ILE A 123 25.15 1.51 7.38
N LEU A 124 25.95 2.27 8.12
CA LEU A 124 27.40 2.13 8.13
C LEU A 124 27.83 1.13 9.20
N TYR A 125 28.62 0.15 8.77
CA TYR A 125 29.35 -0.77 9.62
C TYR A 125 30.84 -0.48 9.52
N GLU A 126 31.50 -0.33 10.67
CA GLU A 126 32.95 -0.27 10.75
C GLU A 126 33.46 -1.47 11.51
N ASN A 127 34.37 -2.24 10.88
CA ASN A 127 34.86 -3.52 11.38
C ASN A 127 33.70 -4.45 11.82
N GLY A 128 32.63 -4.46 11.04
CA GLY A 128 31.43 -5.25 11.28
C GLY A 128 30.51 -4.75 12.40
N VAL A 129 30.75 -3.58 13.01
CA VAL A 129 29.89 -3.00 14.06
C VAL A 129 29.08 -1.84 13.48
N LEU A 130 27.75 -1.83 13.72
CA LEU A 130 26.88 -0.73 13.31
C LEU A 130 27.30 0.55 14.04
N VAL A 131 27.78 1.54 13.30
CA VAL A 131 28.21 2.84 13.85
C VAL A 131 27.15 3.92 13.66
N SER A 132 26.55 3.98 12.47
CA SER A 132 25.53 4.98 12.15
C SER A 132 24.50 4.45 11.15
N ALA A 133 23.32 5.07 11.14
CA ALA A 133 22.31 4.86 10.12
C ALA A 133 21.61 6.16 9.77
N ALA A 134 21.36 6.38 8.48
CA ALA A 134 20.81 7.61 7.94
C ALA A 134 19.65 7.36 6.98
N THR A 135 18.67 8.26 6.97
CA THR A 135 17.66 8.32 5.89
C THR A 135 18.30 8.77 4.58
N ARG A 136 17.60 8.63 3.46
CA ARG A 136 18.08 9.16 2.17
C ARG A 136 18.23 10.68 2.17
N GLY A 137 17.28 11.41 2.76
CA GLY A 137 17.16 12.86 2.64
C GLY A 137 17.13 13.32 1.17
N ASP A 138 18.01 14.25 0.81
CA ASP A 138 18.13 14.80 -0.55
C ASP A 138 19.04 13.96 -1.48
N GLY A 139 19.47 12.80 -0.99
CA GLY A 139 20.41 11.90 -1.66
C GLY A 139 21.89 12.20 -1.38
N THR A 140 22.21 13.39 -0.85
CA THR A 140 23.56 13.75 -0.38
C THR A 140 23.63 13.79 1.14
N THR A 141 22.60 14.30 1.80
CA THR A 141 22.53 14.44 3.26
C THR A 141 21.24 13.84 3.78
N GLY A 142 21.37 12.90 4.71
CA GLY A 142 20.29 12.22 5.41
C GLY A 142 20.12 12.66 6.86
N GLU A 143 19.02 12.27 7.47
CA GLU A 143 18.76 12.41 8.91
C GLU A 143 19.40 11.24 9.65
N ASP A 144 20.12 11.51 10.74
CA ASP A 144 20.65 10.48 11.65
C ASP A 144 19.52 9.81 12.41
N ILE A 145 19.32 8.53 12.12
CA ILE A 145 18.30 7.67 12.71
C ILE A 145 18.93 6.44 13.39
N THR A 146 20.20 6.53 13.78
CA THR A 146 20.98 5.43 14.34
C THR A 146 20.26 4.80 15.54
N SER A 147 19.78 5.62 16.48
CA SER A 147 19.08 5.15 17.68
C SER A 147 17.79 4.39 17.35
N ASN A 148 17.04 4.85 16.35
CA ASN A 148 15.78 4.25 15.91
C ASN A 148 16.05 2.92 15.18
N VAL A 149 17.05 2.88 14.29
CA VAL A 149 17.46 1.68 13.55
C VAL A 149 17.92 0.58 14.49
N ARG A 150 18.61 0.89 15.60
CA ARG A 150 19.01 -0.09 16.62
C ARG A 150 17.82 -0.80 17.30
N THR A 151 16.60 -0.28 17.17
CA THR A 151 15.39 -0.93 17.71
C THR A 151 14.80 -2.00 16.79
N ILE A 152 15.21 -2.02 15.52
CA ILE A 152 14.68 -2.93 14.49
C ILE A 152 15.40 -4.27 14.61
N ARG A 153 14.67 -5.31 15.08
CA ARG A 153 15.25 -6.64 15.35
C ARG A 153 15.86 -7.32 14.13
N ALA A 154 15.34 -7.04 12.93
CA ALA A 154 15.85 -7.62 11.69
C ALA A 154 17.26 -7.11 11.32
N ILE A 155 17.68 -5.97 11.88
CA ILE A 155 18.97 -5.33 11.57
C ILE A 155 20.00 -5.80 12.61
N PRO A 156 21.07 -6.51 12.21
CA PRO A 156 22.10 -6.95 13.12
C PRO A 156 22.94 -5.76 13.61
N LEU A 157 23.18 -5.66 14.93
CA LEU A 157 24.10 -4.64 15.46
C LEU A 157 25.58 -4.97 15.17
N LYS A 158 25.87 -6.24 14.88
CA LYS A 158 27.18 -6.75 14.48
C LYS A 158 27.03 -7.77 13.36
N LEU A 159 27.85 -7.63 12.33
CA LEU A 159 28.00 -8.61 11.26
C LEU A 159 28.83 -9.81 11.77
N HIS A 160 28.50 -11.01 11.31
CA HIS A 160 29.18 -12.24 11.73
C HIS A 160 29.71 -13.00 10.52
N GLY A 161 30.99 -13.34 10.53
CA GLY A 161 31.63 -14.14 9.48
C GLY A 161 33.02 -13.63 9.13
N GLU A 162 33.56 -14.16 8.05
CA GLU A 162 34.87 -13.80 7.53
C GLU A 162 34.77 -12.72 6.45
N ASN A 163 35.91 -12.09 6.15
CA ASN A 163 36.08 -11.10 5.07
C ASN A 163 35.13 -9.89 5.17
N ILE A 164 34.72 -9.51 6.38
CA ILE A 164 33.94 -8.30 6.60
C ILE A 164 34.84 -7.09 6.29
N PRO A 165 34.44 -6.18 5.39
CA PRO A 165 35.23 -4.99 5.08
C PRO A 165 35.44 -4.10 6.29
N ALA A 166 36.55 -3.36 6.29
CA ALA A 166 36.85 -2.38 7.33
C ALA A 166 35.74 -1.31 7.43
N ARG A 167 35.22 -0.85 6.29
CA ARG A 167 34.05 0.05 6.22
C ARG A 167 33.08 -0.44 5.15
N LEU A 168 31.82 -0.62 5.53
CA LEU A 168 30.75 -1.10 4.67
C LEU A 168 29.46 -0.33 4.93
N GLU A 169 28.96 0.35 3.91
CA GLU A 169 27.63 0.96 3.93
C GLU A 169 26.62 0.03 3.26
N VAL A 170 25.72 -0.53 4.07
CA VAL A 170 24.62 -1.37 3.60
C VAL A 170 23.40 -0.48 3.34
N ARG A 171 22.84 -0.59 2.14
CA ARG A 171 21.60 0.09 1.77
C ARG A 171 20.45 -0.89 1.70
N GLY A 172 19.32 -0.47 2.22
CA GLY A 172 18.11 -1.27 2.23
C GLY A 172 16.88 -0.43 2.50
N GLU A 173 15.74 -1.10 2.56
CA GLU A 173 14.45 -0.46 2.81
C GLU A 173 13.96 -0.87 4.20
N VAL A 174 13.68 0.12 5.05
CA VAL A 174 12.86 -0.10 6.25
C VAL A 174 11.41 -0.03 5.83
N PHE A 175 10.61 -1.02 6.21
CA PHE A 175 9.19 -1.05 5.89
C PHE A 175 8.38 -1.62 7.05
N LEU A 176 7.06 -1.48 6.95
CA LEU A 176 6.11 -1.91 7.95
C LEU A 176 5.16 -2.95 7.32
N PRO A 177 5.10 -4.20 7.85
CA PRO A 177 4.15 -5.18 7.37
C PRO A 177 2.69 -4.71 7.52
N GLN A 178 1.81 -5.19 6.64
CA GLN A 178 0.40 -4.75 6.57
C GLN A 178 -0.32 -4.91 7.91
N ALA A 179 -0.16 -6.05 8.60
CA ALA A 179 -0.77 -6.28 9.91
C ALA A 179 -0.28 -5.27 10.98
N GLY A 180 0.99 -4.83 10.89
CA GLY A 180 1.52 -3.80 11.77
C GLY A 180 0.92 -2.43 11.49
N PHE A 181 0.78 -2.09 10.21
CA PHE A 181 0.13 -0.86 9.74
C PHE A 181 -1.34 -0.77 10.18
N GLU A 182 -2.12 -1.81 9.92
CA GLU A 182 -3.54 -1.86 10.29
C GLU A 182 -3.73 -1.65 11.79
N LYS A 183 -2.90 -2.31 12.62
CA LYS A 183 -2.92 -2.16 14.07
C LYS A 183 -2.61 -0.71 14.50
N ILE A 184 -1.60 -0.08 13.91
CA ILE A 184 -1.23 1.31 14.24
C ILE A 184 -2.38 2.26 13.91
N ASN A 185 -3.01 2.09 12.74
CA ASN A 185 -4.12 2.94 12.34
C ASN A 185 -5.38 2.70 13.17
N GLU A 186 -5.64 1.46 13.60
CA GLU A 186 -6.75 1.17 14.51
C GLU A 186 -6.56 1.83 15.88
N ASP A 187 -5.36 1.71 16.46
CA ASP A 187 -5.02 2.39 17.71
C ASP A 187 -5.09 3.92 17.57
N ALA A 188 -4.65 4.47 16.43
CA ALA A 188 -4.70 5.90 16.15
C ALA A 188 -6.15 6.41 16.06
N ARG A 189 -7.03 5.72 15.33
CA ARG A 189 -8.46 6.08 15.23
C ARG A 189 -9.14 6.09 16.61
N ARG A 190 -8.85 5.10 17.45
CA ARG A 190 -9.44 5.01 18.81
C ARG A 190 -8.94 6.08 19.78
N THR A 191 -7.69 6.53 19.62
CA THR A 191 -7.03 7.44 20.58
C THR A 191 -6.95 8.88 20.09
N GLY A 192 -7.44 9.18 18.89
CA GLY A 192 -7.29 10.50 18.25
C GLY A 192 -5.85 10.77 17.78
N GLY A 193 -5.03 9.73 17.60
CA GLY A 193 -3.66 9.83 17.09
C GLY A 193 -3.59 10.05 15.57
N LYS A 194 -2.38 10.28 15.05
CA LYS A 194 -2.15 10.40 13.59
C LYS A 194 -2.42 9.05 12.90
N VAL A 195 -3.43 9.04 12.03
CA VAL A 195 -3.71 7.95 11.09
C VAL A 195 -2.83 8.12 9.85
N PHE A 196 -2.18 7.05 9.42
CA PHE A 196 -1.30 7.06 8.25
C PHE A 196 -2.04 6.62 6.99
N ALA A 197 -1.67 7.20 5.85
CA ALA A 197 -2.27 6.87 4.56
C ALA A 197 -1.97 5.42 4.14
N ASN A 198 -0.71 5.02 4.28
CA ASN A 198 -0.20 3.73 3.84
C ASN A 198 0.95 3.20 4.71
N PRO A 199 1.33 1.91 4.57
CA PRO A 199 2.45 1.31 5.29
C PRO A 199 3.76 2.07 5.12
N ARG A 200 3.98 2.69 3.96
CA ARG A 200 5.17 3.49 3.69
C ARG A 200 5.27 4.72 4.60
N ASN A 201 4.23 5.56 4.64
CA ASN A 201 4.21 6.74 5.51
C ASN A 201 4.19 6.34 6.99
N ALA A 202 3.53 5.23 7.33
CA ALA A 202 3.57 4.69 8.67
C ALA A 202 4.97 4.21 9.06
N ALA A 203 5.72 3.58 8.15
CA ALA A 203 7.11 3.19 8.38
C ALA A 203 8.00 4.43 8.57
N ALA A 204 7.87 5.43 7.69
CA ALA A 204 8.65 6.65 7.75
C ALA A 204 8.40 7.44 9.03
N GLY A 205 7.12 7.69 9.36
CA GLY A 205 6.74 8.37 10.60
C GLY A 205 7.07 7.55 11.86
N SER A 206 7.12 6.22 11.77
CA SER A 206 7.57 5.37 12.90
C SER A 206 9.07 5.42 13.11
N LEU A 207 9.86 5.56 12.03
CA LEU A 207 11.31 5.59 12.08
C LEU A 207 11.85 6.96 12.46
N ARG A 208 11.22 8.04 11.96
CA ARG A 208 11.60 9.44 12.15
C ARG A 208 11.03 10.00 13.46
N GLN A 209 11.32 9.33 14.56
CA GLN A 209 10.91 9.73 15.91
C GLN A 209 12.12 10.23 16.71
N LEU A 210 11.99 11.39 17.37
CA LEU A 210 13.04 11.89 18.27
C LEU A 210 13.25 10.94 19.47
N ASP A 211 12.19 10.29 19.93
CA ASP A 211 12.26 9.29 20.99
C ASP A 211 12.26 7.86 20.38
N PRO A 212 13.39 7.13 20.41
CA PRO A 212 13.48 5.78 19.84
C PRO A 212 12.59 4.76 20.57
N ARG A 213 12.11 5.05 21.79
CA ARG A 213 11.16 4.19 22.51
C ARG A 213 9.80 4.13 21.80
N ILE A 214 9.46 5.14 21.00
CA ILE A 214 8.26 5.13 20.16
C ILE A 214 8.48 4.17 18.99
N THR A 215 9.62 4.28 18.29
CA THR A 215 10.00 3.37 17.19
C THR A 215 10.03 1.91 17.66
N ALA A 216 10.57 1.64 18.85
CA ALA A 216 10.66 0.28 19.41
C ALA A 216 9.30 -0.41 19.61
N LYS A 217 8.19 0.34 19.68
CA LYS A 217 6.82 -0.21 19.78
C LYS A 217 6.20 -0.52 18.42
N ARG A 218 6.82 -0.07 17.33
CA ARG A 218 6.34 -0.23 15.95
C ARG A 218 7.04 -1.43 15.33
N PRO A 219 6.33 -2.39 14.71
CA PRO A 219 6.93 -3.63 14.20
C PRO A 219 7.61 -3.39 12.84
N LEU A 220 8.59 -2.49 12.81
CA LEU A 220 9.42 -2.23 11.63
C LEU A 220 10.31 -3.43 11.31
N THR A 221 10.58 -3.63 10.03
CA THR A 221 11.52 -4.63 9.52
C THR A 221 12.36 -4.02 8.40
N PHE A 222 13.30 -4.80 7.84
CA PHE A 222 14.30 -4.32 6.89
C PHE A 222 14.71 -5.41 5.89
N PHE A 223 15.04 -5.01 4.67
CA PHE A 223 15.74 -5.85 3.70
C PHE A 223 16.83 -5.05 2.97
N CYS A 224 17.98 -5.69 2.76
CA CYS A 224 19.08 -5.11 1.97
C CYS A 224 18.78 -5.16 0.47
N TYR A 225 19.26 -4.15 -0.27
CA TYR A 225 19.22 -4.12 -1.73
C TYR A 225 20.47 -3.50 -2.39
N GLY A 226 21.44 -3.02 -1.63
CA GLY A 226 22.56 -2.30 -2.23
C GLY A 226 23.70 -1.97 -1.28
N VAL A 227 24.73 -1.36 -1.85
CA VAL A 227 25.97 -0.98 -1.19
C VAL A 227 26.26 0.49 -1.48
N GLY A 228 26.74 1.22 -0.48
CA GLY A 228 27.33 2.55 -0.64
C GLY A 228 28.85 2.48 -0.58
N VAL A 229 29.47 3.13 0.41
CA VAL A 229 30.92 3.00 0.65
C VAL A 229 31.35 1.57 0.95
N LEU A 230 32.52 1.19 0.42
CA LEU A 230 33.19 -0.09 0.62
C LEU A 230 34.70 0.14 0.67
N GLU A 231 35.32 -0.12 1.83
CA GLU A 231 36.77 0.05 2.02
C GLU A 231 37.34 -1.10 2.87
N GLY A 232 38.59 -1.49 2.58
CA GLY A 232 39.32 -2.46 3.38
C GLY A 232 38.71 -3.86 3.38
N GLY A 233 38.21 -4.32 2.23
CA GLY A 233 37.66 -5.66 2.03
C GLY A 233 37.18 -5.83 0.59
N GLU A 234 36.87 -7.08 0.22
CA GLU A 234 36.36 -7.41 -1.11
C GLU A 234 34.91 -7.89 -1.02
N LEU A 235 34.13 -7.55 -2.04
CA LEU A 235 32.78 -8.06 -2.23
C LEU A 235 32.70 -8.73 -3.60
N PRO A 236 31.79 -9.70 -3.78
CA PRO A 236 31.55 -10.31 -5.09
C PRO A 236 31.30 -9.27 -6.19
N ASP A 237 31.67 -9.64 -7.41
CA ASP A 237 31.55 -8.86 -8.65
C ASP A 237 30.15 -8.89 -9.27
N THR A 238 29.21 -9.61 -8.65
CA THR A 238 27.79 -9.67 -9.01
C THR A 238 26.90 -9.13 -7.90
N HIS A 239 25.81 -8.46 -8.28
CA HIS A 239 24.89 -7.83 -7.34
C HIS A 239 24.23 -8.88 -6.44
N LEU A 240 23.73 -9.98 -7.04
CA LEU A 240 23.21 -11.10 -6.27
C LEU A 240 24.29 -11.70 -5.35
N GLY A 241 25.54 -11.83 -5.83
CA GLY A 241 26.65 -12.31 -5.01
C GLY A 241 26.84 -11.47 -3.75
N ARG A 242 26.74 -10.14 -3.87
CA ARG A 242 26.80 -9.21 -2.72
C ARG A 242 25.63 -9.40 -1.77
N LEU A 243 24.40 -9.54 -2.27
CA LEU A 243 23.22 -9.80 -1.44
C LEU A 243 23.33 -11.13 -0.68
N LEU A 244 23.78 -12.20 -1.35
CA LEU A 244 24.01 -13.48 -0.70
C LEU A 244 25.13 -13.41 0.35
N GLN A 245 26.16 -12.59 0.11
CA GLN A 245 27.21 -12.32 1.11
C GLN A 245 26.63 -11.59 2.32
N PHE A 246 25.76 -10.59 2.12
CA PHE A 246 25.05 -9.92 3.22
C PHE A 246 24.22 -10.92 4.05
N LYS A 247 23.50 -11.82 3.38
CA LYS A 247 22.75 -12.89 4.07
C LYS A 247 23.65 -13.77 4.93
N LYS A 248 24.84 -14.15 4.44
CA LYS A 248 25.83 -14.92 5.22
C LYS A 248 26.31 -14.15 6.46
N TRP A 249 26.43 -12.82 6.37
CA TRP A 249 26.81 -11.96 7.49
C TRP A 249 25.68 -11.69 8.51
N GLY A 250 24.48 -12.22 8.27
CA GLY A 250 23.32 -12.09 9.15
C GLY A 250 22.39 -10.92 8.82
N LEU A 251 22.60 -10.25 7.68
CA LEU A 251 21.68 -9.22 7.20
C LEU A 251 20.45 -9.84 6.53
N PRO A 252 19.27 -9.22 6.67
CA PRO A 252 18.05 -9.74 6.06
C PRO A 252 18.04 -9.45 4.56
N VAL A 253 17.79 -10.50 3.78
CA VAL A 253 17.66 -10.42 2.32
C VAL A 253 16.41 -11.19 1.93
N SER A 254 15.63 -10.63 1.00
CA SER A 254 14.42 -11.26 0.49
C SER A 254 14.73 -12.66 -0.08
N ASP A 255 13.82 -13.60 0.10
CA ASP A 255 13.89 -14.94 -0.48
C ASP A 255 13.47 -14.97 -1.96
N ARG A 256 12.91 -13.87 -2.48
CA ARG A 256 12.44 -13.73 -3.85
C ARG A 256 13.44 -13.08 -4.82
N VAL A 257 14.66 -12.77 -4.37
CA VAL A 257 15.70 -12.25 -5.28
C VAL A 257 16.02 -13.31 -6.33
N THR A 258 15.90 -12.94 -7.61
CA THR A 258 15.93 -13.90 -8.73
C THR A 258 16.86 -13.40 -9.83
N LEU A 259 17.60 -14.30 -10.47
CA LEU A 259 18.33 -13.98 -11.70
C LEU A 259 17.43 -14.26 -12.91
N CYS A 260 17.44 -13.33 -13.85
CA CYS A 260 16.81 -13.49 -15.15
C CYS A 260 17.83 -13.27 -16.25
N GLU A 261 17.89 -14.19 -17.18
CA GLU A 261 18.87 -14.26 -18.26
C GLU A 261 18.36 -13.65 -19.58
N SER A 262 17.09 -13.27 -19.62
CA SER A 262 16.45 -12.59 -20.75
C SER A 262 15.36 -11.63 -20.27
N ALA A 263 14.89 -10.76 -21.17
CA ALA A 263 13.80 -9.84 -20.87
C ALA A 263 12.47 -10.59 -20.63
N GLU A 264 12.25 -11.71 -21.32
CA GLU A 264 11.09 -12.57 -21.16
C GLU A 264 11.05 -13.22 -19.78
N GLU A 265 12.20 -13.65 -19.25
CA GLU A 265 12.31 -14.15 -17.88
C GLU A 265 12.02 -13.06 -16.85
N VAL A 266 12.42 -11.81 -17.12
CA VAL A 266 12.07 -10.65 -16.26
C VAL A 266 10.56 -10.40 -16.27
N LEU A 267 9.90 -10.47 -17.43
CA LEU A 267 8.45 -10.31 -17.53
C LEU A 267 7.71 -11.45 -16.80
N ALA A 268 8.19 -12.69 -16.93
CA ALA A 268 7.64 -13.82 -16.18
C ALA A 268 7.77 -13.61 -14.66
N PHE A 269 8.92 -13.11 -14.19
CA PHE A 269 9.11 -12.73 -12.78
C PHE A 269 8.15 -11.61 -12.35
N TYR A 270 8.02 -10.55 -13.15
CA TYR A 270 7.09 -9.44 -12.89
C TYR A 270 5.66 -9.94 -12.69
N HIS A 271 5.13 -10.71 -13.64
CA HIS A 271 3.76 -11.24 -13.58
C HIS A 271 3.56 -12.20 -12.41
N LYS A 272 4.57 -13.02 -12.10
CA LYS A 272 4.46 -13.93 -10.96
C LYS A 272 4.45 -13.18 -9.63
N VAL A 273 5.24 -12.12 -9.51
CA VAL A 273 5.22 -11.27 -8.32
C VAL A 273 3.91 -10.48 -8.23
N GLU A 274 3.35 -10.03 -9.35
CA GLU A 274 2.04 -9.37 -9.38
C GLU A 274 0.92 -10.29 -8.85
N GLU A 275 0.89 -11.53 -9.32
CA GLU A 275 -0.06 -12.57 -8.88
C GLU A 275 0.09 -12.85 -7.38
N ASP A 276 1.33 -13.00 -6.90
CA ASP A 276 1.60 -13.33 -5.51
C ASP A 276 1.51 -12.12 -4.56
N ARG A 277 1.40 -10.89 -5.09
CA ARG A 277 1.41 -9.62 -4.34
C ARG A 277 0.47 -9.61 -3.12
N PRO A 278 -0.78 -10.13 -3.18
CA PRO A 278 -1.67 -10.15 -2.01
C PRO A 278 -1.20 -11.06 -0.86
N THR A 279 -0.28 -12.00 -1.12
CA THR A 279 0.13 -13.04 -0.17
C THR A 279 1.38 -12.69 0.64
N LEU A 280 2.08 -11.60 0.28
CA LEU A 280 3.38 -11.26 0.86
C LEU A 280 3.29 -10.76 2.31
N GLY A 281 2.15 -10.20 2.73
CA GLY A 281 1.95 -9.62 4.06
C GLY A 281 2.63 -8.25 4.27
N PHE A 282 3.21 -7.68 3.21
CA PHE A 282 3.77 -6.34 3.16
C PHE A 282 3.58 -5.75 1.76
N ASP A 283 3.62 -4.42 1.68
CA ASP A 283 3.43 -3.73 0.41
C ASP A 283 4.71 -3.72 -0.43
N ILE A 284 4.50 -3.93 -1.73
CA ILE A 284 5.48 -3.70 -2.78
C ILE A 284 4.79 -2.88 -3.87
N ASP A 285 5.50 -1.93 -4.49
CA ASP A 285 4.95 -1.08 -5.56
C ASP A 285 5.43 -1.47 -6.96
N GLY A 286 6.18 -2.58 -7.06
CA GLY A 286 6.72 -3.10 -8.31
C GLY A 286 7.82 -4.12 -8.07
N VAL A 287 8.67 -4.27 -9.08
CA VAL A 287 9.96 -4.97 -9.00
C VAL A 287 11.08 -4.04 -9.44
N VAL A 288 12.27 -4.23 -8.90
CA VAL A 288 13.48 -3.54 -9.33
C VAL A 288 14.30 -4.50 -10.18
N ILE A 289 14.61 -4.07 -11.39
CA ILE A 289 15.41 -4.85 -12.35
C ILE A 289 16.77 -4.17 -12.47
N LYS A 290 17.84 -4.86 -12.08
CA LYS A 290 19.21 -4.33 -12.07
C LYS A 290 20.12 -5.19 -12.94
N VAL A 291 21.03 -4.57 -13.69
CA VAL A 291 22.15 -5.31 -14.31
C VAL A 291 22.94 -6.02 -13.22
N ASN A 292 23.17 -7.33 -13.32
CA ASN A 292 23.77 -8.10 -12.24
C ASN A 292 25.30 -7.90 -12.12
N SER A 293 26.01 -7.71 -13.23
CA SER A 293 27.47 -7.48 -13.21
C SER A 293 27.81 -6.06 -12.75
N LEU A 294 28.68 -5.94 -11.73
CA LEU A 294 29.08 -4.63 -11.19
C LEU A 294 29.95 -3.84 -12.18
N ALA A 295 30.81 -4.52 -12.96
CA ALA A 295 31.59 -3.86 -14.00
C ALA A 295 30.70 -3.23 -15.08
N GLN A 296 29.60 -3.90 -15.44
CA GLN A 296 28.62 -3.35 -16.38
C GLN A 296 27.83 -2.18 -15.77
N GLN A 297 27.52 -2.22 -14.46
CA GLN A 297 26.91 -1.08 -13.76
C GLN A 297 27.84 0.14 -13.78
N GLU A 298 29.13 -0.03 -13.48
CA GLU A 298 30.14 1.02 -13.52
C GLU A 298 30.29 1.64 -14.92
N GLN A 299 30.32 0.81 -15.97
CA GLN A 299 30.36 1.26 -17.37
C GLN A 299 29.12 2.09 -17.75
N LEU A 300 27.93 1.69 -17.30
CA LEU A 300 26.69 2.39 -17.60
C LEU A 300 26.57 3.71 -16.83
N GLY A 301 27.03 3.74 -15.57
CA GLY A 301 27.04 4.91 -14.71
C GLY A 301 25.64 5.43 -14.33
N PHE A 302 25.56 6.73 -14.06
CA PHE A 302 24.38 7.39 -13.51
C PHE A 302 23.97 8.61 -14.34
N VAL A 303 22.70 8.97 -14.29
CA VAL A 303 22.22 10.33 -14.57
C VAL A 303 22.04 11.09 -13.26
N ALA A 304 21.69 12.38 -13.31
CA ALA A 304 21.57 13.23 -12.11
C ALA A 304 20.72 12.61 -10.98
N ARG A 305 19.61 11.94 -11.34
CA ARG A 305 18.62 11.44 -10.38
C ARG A 305 18.64 9.92 -10.17
N ALA A 306 19.20 9.14 -11.09
CA ALA A 306 19.03 7.68 -11.12
C ALA A 306 20.18 6.92 -11.80
N PRO A 307 20.41 5.64 -11.46
CA PRO A 307 21.33 4.78 -12.20
C PRO A 307 20.81 4.45 -13.60
N ARG A 308 21.72 4.29 -14.57
CA ARG A 308 21.37 3.89 -15.95
C ARG A 308 21.24 2.38 -16.12
N TRP A 309 21.59 1.62 -15.09
CA TRP A 309 21.67 0.16 -15.06
C TRP A 309 20.56 -0.49 -14.23
N ALA A 310 19.61 0.29 -13.70
CA ALA A 310 18.46 -0.23 -12.97
C ALA A 310 17.19 0.55 -13.27
N VAL A 311 16.04 -0.12 -13.18
CA VAL A 311 14.72 0.47 -13.36
C VAL A 311 13.73 -0.12 -12.36
N ALA A 312 12.80 0.71 -11.90
CA ALA A 312 11.62 0.28 -11.16
C ALA A 312 10.48 -0.04 -12.16
N PHE A 313 10.16 -1.32 -12.32
CA PHE A 313 8.98 -1.75 -13.08
C PHE A 313 7.79 -1.79 -12.13
N LYS A 314 6.96 -0.74 -12.17
CA LYS A 314 5.86 -0.52 -11.22
C LYS A 314 4.61 -1.32 -11.60
N PHE A 315 3.93 -1.84 -10.58
CA PHE A 315 2.59 -2.40 -10.71
C PHE A 315 1.54 -1.30 -10.82
N PRO A 316 0.31 -1.63 -11.28
CA PRO A 316 -0.84 -0.78 -11.07
C PRO A 316 -0.96 -0.37 -9.59
N ALA A 317 -1.17 0.92 -9.37
CA ALA A 317 -1.14 1.49 -8.03
C ALA A 317 -2.32 1.03 -7.16
N GLN A 318 -2.05 0.86 -5.87
CA GLN A 318 -3.02 0.46 -4.84
C GLN A 318 -3.84 1.64 -4.28
N GLU A 319 -3.47 2.87 -4.65
CA GLU A 319 -4.14 4.10 -4.27
C GLU A 319 -4.52 4.90 -5.51
N GLN A 320 -5.74 5.42 -5.52
CA GLN A 320 -6.28 6.23 -6.62
C GLN A 320 -7.16 7.34 -6.08
N MET A 321 -7.33 8.39 -6.87
CA MET A 321 -8.32 9.43 -6.58
C MET A 321 -9.62 9.14 -7.31
N THR A 322 -10.73 9.42 -6.65
CA THR A 322 -12.05 9.43 -7.27
C THR A 322 -12.99 10.35 -6.52
N PHE A 323 -14.20 10.58 -7.03
CA PHE A 323 -15.22 11.41 -6.38
C PHE A 323 -16.19 10.58 -5.56
N VAL A 324 -16.58 11.09 -4.40
CA VAL A 324 -17.69 10.55 -3.60
C VAL A 324 -19.01 11.02 -4.21
N ARG A 325 -19.78 10.08 -4.74
CA ARG A 325 -21.10 10.35 -5.32
C ARG A 325 -22.22 10.38 -4.29
N ASP A 326 -22.13 9.49 -3.31
CA ASP A 326 -23.08 9.39 -2.22
C ASP A 326 -22.47 8.65 -1.02
N VAL A 327 -23.16 8.66 0.13
CA VAL A 327 -22.81 7.83 1.29
C VAL A 327 -24.04 7.04 1.73
N GLU A 328 -23.91 5.71 1.71
CA GLU A 328 -24.93 4.80 2.20
C GLU A 328 -24.59 4.28 3.60
N PHE A 329 -25.62 3.95 4.37
CA PHE A 329 -25.47 3.44 5.74
C PHE A 329 -25.96 2.01 5.83
N GLN A 330 -25.03 1.06 5.87
CA GLN A 330 -25.34 -0.38 5.92
C GLN A 330 -25.54 -0.83 7.36
N VAL A 331 -26.60 -1.60 7.61
CA VAL A 331 -26.91 -2.13 8.95
C VAL A 331 -26.46 -3.58 9.05
N GLY A 332 -25.44 -3.84 9.87
CA GLY A 332 -24.90 -5.17 10.10
C GLY A 332 -25.73 -6.01 11.08
N ARG A 333 -25.30 -7.26 11.27
CA ARG A 333 -26.00 -8.26 12.13
C ARG A 333 -26.30 -7.81 13.55
N THR A 334 -25.38 -7.06 14.17
CA THR A 334 -25.49 -6.58 15.56
C THR A 334 -26.10 -5.18 15.64
N GLY A 335 -26.71 -4.71 14.55
CA GLY A 335 -27.25 -3.36 14.43
C GLY A 335 -26.22 -2.30 14.09
N ALA A 336 -24.92 -2.63 14.04
CA ALA A 336 -23.85 -1.71 13.66
C ALA A 336 -24.14 -1.02 12.32
N ILE A 337 -24.17 0.31 12.32
CA ILE A 337 -24.42 1.13 11.14
C ILE A 337 -23.07 1.56 10.59
N THR A 338 -22.69 0.98 9.46
CA THR A 338 -21.40 1.24 8.80
C THR A 338 -21.62 2.15 7.60
N PRO A 339 -21.02 3.35 7.59
CA PRO A 339 -21.06 4.22 6.41
C PRO A 339 -20.17 3.69 5.29
N VAL A 340 -20.68 3.72 4.06
CA VAL A 340 -20.01 3.25 2.85
C VAL A 340 -20.14 4.33 1.78
N ALA A 341 -19.01 4.84 1.31
CA ALA A 341 -18.95 5.80 0.21
C ALA A 341 -19.27 5.08 -1.12
N ARG A 342 -20.24 5.61 -1.87
CA ARG A 342 -20.45 5.32 -3.29
C ARG A 342 -19.54 6.22 -4.09
N LEU A 343 -18.72 5.63 -4.95
CA LEU A 343 -17.65 6.32 -5.66
C LEU A 343 -17.92 6.37 -7.16
N GLU A 344 -17.38 7.39 -7.82
CA GLU A 344 -17.18 7.32 -9.27
C GLU A 344 -16.25 6.11 -9.56
N PRO A 345 -16.63 5.20 -10.48
CA PRO A 345 -15.87 3.97 -10.69
C PRO A 345 -14.41 4.24 -11.11
N VAL A 346 -13.46 3.63 -10.39
CA VAL A 346 -12.02 3.78 -10.64
C VAL A 346 -11.30 2.45 -10.51
N HIS A 347 -10.26 2.23 -11.31
CA HIS A 347 -9.46 0.99 -11.23
C HIS A 347 -8.37 1.13 -10.16
N VAL A 348 -8.40 0.30 -9.12
CA VAL A 348 -7.40 0.27 -8.05
C VAL A 348 -6.75 -1.11 -8.00
N ALA A 349 -5.43 -1.16 -8.12
CA ALA A 349 -4.66 -2.41 -8.24
C ALA A 349 -5.24 -3.35 -9.33
N GLY A 350 -5.62 -2.79 -10.48
CA GLY A 350 -6.17 -3.55 -11.62
C GLY A 350 -7.65 -3.93 -11.53
N VAL A 351 -8.35 -3.61 -10.44
CA VAL A 351 -9.77 -3.97 -10.24
C VAL A 351 -10.65 -2.73 -10.18
N LEU A 352 -11.82 -2.79 -10.82
CA LEU A 352 -12.82 -1.72 -10.78
C LEU A 352 -13.45 -1.63 -9.39
N VAL A 353 -13.29 -0.49 -8.74
CA VAL A 353 -13.85 -0.16 -7.42
C VAL A 353 -14.90 0.94 -7.58
N SER A 354 -16.06 0.73 -6.96
CA SER A 354 -17.16 1.70 -6.91
C SER A 354 -17.64 2.00 -5.48
N ASN A 355 -17.05 1.36 -4.47
CA ASN A 355 -17.42 1.53 -3.06
C ASN A 355 -16.18 1.51 -2.18
N ALA A 356 -16.19 2.30 -1.11
CA ALA A 356 -15.18 2.23 -0.05
C ALA A 356 -15.82 2.41 1.33
N THR A 357 -15.30 1.70 2.32
CA THR A 357 -15.74 1.87 3.72
C THR A 357 -15.28 3.23 4.26
N LEU A 358 -16.13 3.85 5.07
CA LEU A 358 -15.83 5.03 5.86
C LEU A 358 -15.67 4.71 7.35
N HIS A 359 -15.61 3.41 7.71
CA HIS A 359 -15.51 2.89 9.07
C HIS A 359 -16.69 3.22 9.98
N ASN A 360 -16.84 4.47 10.41
CA ASN A 360 -17.84 4.92 11.38
C ASN A 360 -18.05 6.45 11.30
N ALA A 361 -18.94 6.98 12.14
CA ALA A 361 -19.26 8.41 12.17
C ALA A 361 -18.04 9.28 12.53
N ASP A 362 -17.25 8.86 13.52
CA ASP A 362 -16.08 9.61 13.98
C ASP A 362 -15.02 9.73 12.88
N GLU A 363 -14.88 8.71 12.04
CA GLU A 363 -13.96 8.72 10.90
C GLU A 363 -14.41 9.67 9.79
N ILE A 364 -15.72 9.76 9.51
CA ILE A 364 -16.27 10.77 8.57
C ILE A 364 -15.92 12.18 9.06
N GLU A 365 -16.11 12.44 10.35
CA GLU A 365 -15.81 13.72 10.97
C GLU A 365 -14.30 14.02 10.95
N ARG A 366 -13.47 13.04 11.31
CA ARG A 366 -12.00 13.13 11.26
C ARG A 366 -11.49 13.44 9.85
N LEU A 367 -12.08 12.81 8.84
CA LEU A 367 -11.75 13.06 7.43
C LEU A 367 -12.29 14.40 6.94
N GLY A 368 -13.28 14.98 7.62
CA GLY A 368 -14.01 16.16 7.17
C GLY A 368 -14.73 15.93 5.85
N LEU A 369 -15.17 14.69 5.60
CA LEU A 369 -15.66 14.24 4.30
C LEU A 369 -17.07 14.77 3.99
N ARG A 370 -17.26 15.21 2.74
CA ARG A 370 -18.51 15.68 2.18
C ARG A 370 -18.83 14.90 0.89
N ILE A 371 -20.11 14.73 0.59
CA ILE A 371 -20.54 14.18 -0.71
C ILE A 371 -20.17 15.20 -1.79
N GLY A 372 -19.54 14.72 -2.87
CA GLY A 372 -18.95 15.53 -3.93
C GLY A 372 -17.44 15.70 -3.80
N ASP A 373 -16.83 15.36 -2.66
CA ASP A 373 -15.38 15.45 -2.49
C ASP A 373 -14.62 14.51 -3.42
N LYS A 374 -13.44 14.97 -3.85
CA LYS A 374 -12.38 14.11 -4.36
C LYS A 374 -11.67 13.47 -3.18
N VAL A 375 -11.54 12.14 -3.22
CA VAL A 375 -10.95 11.34 -2.14
C VAL A 375 -9.88 10.42 -2.68
N VAL A 376 -8.86 10.15 -1.85
CA VAL A 376 -7.93 9.06 -2.06
C VAL A 376 -8.55 7.78 -1.50
N ILE A 377 -8.62 6.74 -2.33
CA ILE A 377 -9.04 5.41 -1.91
C ILE A 377 -7.90 4.43 -2.05
N ARG A 378 -7.87 3.45 -1.15
CA ARG A 378 -6.84 2.41 -1.10
C ARG A 378 -7.46 1.04 -1.12
N ARG A 379 -6.86 0.13 -1.88
CA ARG A 379 -7.17 -1.31 -1.87
C ARG A 379 -5.86 -2.11 -1.82
N ALA A 380 -5.63 -2.80 -0.71
CA ALA A 380 -4.52 -3.74 -0.56
C ALA A 380 -5.07 -5.18 -0.47
N GLY A 381 -4.64 -6.04 -1.39
CA GLY A 381 -5.15 -7.42 -1.51
C GLY A 381 -6.65 -7.49 -1.83
N ASP A 382 -7.30 -8.55 -1.37
CA ASP A 382 -8.74 -8.80 -1.55
C ASP A 382 -9.62 -8.17 -0.44
N VAL A 383 -9.12 -7.11 0.19
CA VAL A 383 -9.82 -6.39 1.27
C VAL A 383 -10.74 -5.31 0.70
N ILE A 384 -11.79 -4.97 1.47
CA ILE A 384 -12.72 -3.88 1.15
C ILE A 384 -11.94 -2.57 0.99
N PRO A 385 -12.11 -1.83 -0.12
CA PRO A 385 -11.48 -0.53 -0.31
C PRO A 385 -11.85 0.44 0.81
N GLN A 386 -10.94 1.32 1.18
CA GLN A 386 -11.15 2.31 2.24
C GLN A 386 -10.81 3.70 1.73
N VAL A 387 -11.55 4.71 2.24
CA VAL A 387 -11.18 6.11 2.04
C VAL A 387 -10.01 6.46 2.95
N VAL A 388 -8.95 7.01 2.38
CA VAL A 388 -7.71 7.35 3.08
C VAL A 388 -7.77 8.78 3.60
N ASN A 389 -8.04 9.73 2.70
CA ASN A 389 -8.15 11.15 2.99
C ASN A 389 -9.00 11.85 1.91
N VAL A 390 -9.49 13.03 2.26
CA VAL A 390 -10.07 13.98 1.30
C VAL A 390 -8.94 14.80 0.67
N VAL A 391 -9.04 15.07 -0.62
CA VAL A 391 -8.16 16.01 -1.34
C VAL A 391 -8.78 17.41 -1.21
N LEU A 392 -8.53 18.06 -0.06
CA LEU A 392 -9.18 19.31 0.30
C LEU A 392 -8.82 20.45 -0.65
N SER A 393 -7.60 20.44 -1.20
CA SER A 393 -7.15 21.39 -2.22
C SER A 393 -7.97 21.35 -3.52
N GLU A 394 -8.66 20.23 -3.79
CA GLU A 394 -9.51 20.02 -4.96
C GLU A 394 -11.00 19.93 -4.63
N ARG A 395 -11.42 20.38 -3.44
CA ARG A 395 -12.84 20.35 -3.04
C ARG A 395 -13.69 21.22 -3.98
N PRO A 396 -14.72 20.66 -4.64
CA PRO A 396 -15.66 21.46 -5.43
C PRO A 396 -16.46 22.45 -4.57
N GLU A 397 -16.94 23.53 -5.18
CA GLU A 397 -17.80 24.52 -4.49
C GLU A 397 -19.12 23.90 -4.01
N ASP A 398 -19.72 23.02 -4.82
CA ASP A 398 -20.97 22.32 -4.50
C ASP A 398 -20.69 20.95 -3.86
N THR A 399 -20.71 20.92 -2.53
CA THR A 399 -20.58 19.68 -1.74
C THR A 399 -21.65 19.62 -0.66
N ARG A 400 -22.14 18.41 -0.36
CA ARG A 400 -23.17 18.18 0.66
C ARG A 400 -22.59 17.54 1.91
N GLU A 401 -23.07 17.95 3.08
CA GLU A 401 -22.70 17.34 4.35
C GLU A 401 -23.17 15.88 4.41
N VAL A 402 -22.34 15.01 5.00
CA VAL A 402 -22.74 13.62 5.27
C VAL A 402 -23.49 13.60 6.59
N VAL A 403 -24.81 13.46 6.53
CA VAL A 403 -25.66 13.37 7.72
C VAL A 403 -25.78 11.92 8.16
N PHE A 404 -25.20 11.59 9.32
CA PHE A 404 -25.35 10.26 9.90
C PHE A 404 -26.81 10.03 10.33
N PRO A 405 -27.43 8.87 10.02
CA PRO A 405 -28.83 8.64 10.31
C PRO A 405 -29.12 8.59 11.81
N THR A 406 -30.13 9.35 12.23
CA THR A 406 -30.69 9.27 13.60
C THR A 406 -31.67 8.12 13.77
N HIS A 407 -32.21 7.61 12.64
CA HIS A 407 -33.10 6.46 12.60
C HIS A 407 -32.56 5.43 11.60
N CYS A 408 -32.70 4.15 11.93
CA CYS A 408 -32.20 3.04 11.14
C CYS A 408 -32.79 3.10 9.71
N PRO A 409 -31.96 3.13 8.65
CA PRO A 409 -32.44 3.26 7.28
C PRO A 409 -33.25 2.05 6.79
N VAL A 410 -33.25 0.95 7.55
CA VAL A 410 -34.00 -0.28 7.20
C VAL A 410 -35.31 -0.41 7.97
N CYS A 411 -35.32 -0.13 9.27
CA CYS A 411 -36.49 -0.40 10.12
C CYS A 411 -37.07 0.82 10.84
N GLY A 412 -36.44 2.00 10.68
CA GLY A 412 -36.90 3.25 11.30
C GLY A 412 -36.69 3.36 12.80
N SER A 413 -36.20 2.31 13.49
CA SER A 413 -35.87 2.39 14.93
C SER A 413 -34.71 3.36 15.21
N ASP A 414 -34.63 3.87 16.44
CA ASP A 414 -33.60 4.82 16.85
C ASP A 414 -32.18 4.26 16.66
N VAL A 415 -31.27 5.15 16.28
CA VAL A 415 -29.83 4.89 16.23
C VAL A 415 -29.20 5.43 17.50
N GLU A 416 -28.56 4.55 18.27
CA GLU A 416 -27.83 4.92 19.47
C GLU A 416 -26.33 4.88 19.21
N ARG A 417 -25.60 5.88 19.76
CA ARG A 417 -24.14 5.86 19.87
C ARG A 417 -23.81 6.14 21.33
N VAL A 418 -23.32 5.11 22.03
CA VAL A 418 -22.92 5.23 23.44
C VAL A 418 -21.65 6.06 23.52
N GLU A 419 -21.57 6.96 24.50
CA GLU A 419 -20.39 7.80 24.71
C GLU A 419 -19.13 6.93 24.92
N GLY A 420 -18.09 7.19 24.14
CA GLY A 420 -16.84 6.39 24.13
C GLY A 420 -16.83 5.19 23.20
N GLU A 421 -17.96 4.83 22.55
CA GLU A 421 -18.01 3.84 21.49
C GLU A 421 -18.09 4.48 20.10
N ALA A 422 -17.19 4.09 19.19
CA ALA A 422 -17.15 4.62 17.82
C ALA A 422 -18.33 4.12 16.94
N VAL A 423 -18.93 2.97 17.28
CA VAL A 423 -19.93 2.30 16.44
C VAL A 423 -21.34 2.70 16.86
N ALA A 424 -22.06 3.39 15.98
CA ALA A 424 -23.50 3.62 16.13
C ALA A 424 -24.29 2.35 15.79
N ARG A 425 -25.35 2.06 16.54
CA ARG A 425 -26.16 0.84 16.38
C ARG A 425 -27.65 1.13 16.29
N CYS A 426 -28.33 0.34 15.47
CA CYS A 426 -29.78 0.24 15.45
C CYS A 426 -30.29 -0.47 16.72
N THR A 427 -31.15 0.21 17.49
CA THR A 427 -31.80 -0.33 18.70
C THR A 427 -32.90 -1.32 18.40
N GLY A 428 -33.36 -1.36 17.14
CA GLY A 428 -34.48 -2.18 16.67
C GLY A 428 -34.25 -3.69 16.65
N GLY A 429 -33.27 -4.23 17.38
CA GLY A 429 -32.82 -5.63 17.40
C GLY A 429 -33.76 -6.64 16.74
N LEU A 430 -34.86 -6.98 17.41
CA LEU A 430 -35.81 -8.02 16.97
C LEU A 430 -36.71 -7.60 15.78
N ILE A 431 -37.01 -6.31 15.62
CA ILE A 431 -37.84 -5.78 14.53
C ILE A 431 -37.01 -5.47 13.28
N CYS A 432 -35.70 -5.28 13.42
CA CYS A 432 -34.84 -4.88 12.33
C CYS A 432 -34.62 -6.03 11.33
N GLY A 433 -35.24 -5.90 10.16
CA GLY A 433 -35.09 -6.88 9.07
C GLY A 433 -33.63 -7.09 8.66
N ALA A 434 -32.79 -6.05 8.68
CA ALA A 434 -31.36 -6.18 8.36
C ALA A 434 -30.60 -7.02 9.40
N GLN A 435 -30.81 -6.76 10.69
CA GLN A 435 -30.19 -7.56 11.75
C GLN A 435 -30.64 -9.02 11.64
N ARG A 436 -31.92 -9.26 11.35
CA ARG A 436 -32.46 -10.61 11.13
C ARG A 436 -31.83 -11.31 9.92
N LYS A 437 -31.79 -10.64 8.76
CA LYS A 437 -31.15 -11.15 7.54
C LYS A 437 -29.68 -11.51 7.80
N GLU A 438 -28.90 -10.57 8.33
CA GLU A 438 -27.47 -10.77 8.58
C GLU A 438 -27.19 -11.78 9.71
N SER A 439 -28.05 -11.87 10.72
CA SER A 439 -27.99 -12.91 11.76
C SER A 439 -28.25 -14.30 11.16
N LEU A 440 -29.24 -14.43 10.27
CA LEU A 440 -29.53 -15.70 9.60
C LEU A 440 -28.38 -16.08 8.66
N LYS A 441 -27.84 -15.13 7.86
CA LYS A 441 -26.66 -15.36 7.01
C LYS A 441 -25.46 -15.84 7.80
N HIS A 442 -25.22 -15.23 8.97
CA HIS A 442 -24.15 -15.70 9.85
C HIS A 442 -24.43 -17.11 10.39
N PHE A 443 -25.64 -17.37 10.85
CA PHE A 443 -26.05 -18.67 11.40
C PHE A 443 -25.82 -19.80 10.39
N VAL A 444 -26.14 -19.58 9.12
CA VAL A 444 -25.97 -20.60 8.05
C VAL A 444 -24.59 -20.62 7.41
N SER A 445 -23.69 -19.72 7.80
CA SER A 445 -22.35 -19.62 7.20
C SER A 445 -21.50 -20.86 7.46
N ARG A 446 -20.48 -21.05 6.63
CA ARG A 446 -19.56 -22.20 6.67
C ARG A 446 -18.84 -22.42 8.01
N ARG A 447 -18.64 -21.35 8.80
CA ARG A 447 -18.01 -21.42 10.13
C ARG A 447 -19.02 -21.45 11.29
N ALA A 448 -20.31 -21.59 10.98
CA ALA A 448 -21.40 -21.73 11.94
C ALA A 448 -22.11 -23.07 11.70
N MET A 449 -23.38 -23.07 11.27
CA MET A 449 -24.14 -24.30 11.00
C MET A 449 -23.90 -24.91 9.60
N ASP A 450 -23.14 -24.23 8.75
CA ASP A 450 -22.73 -24.71 7.41
C ASP A 450 -23.89 -25.25 6.55
N VAL A 451 -24.92 -24.42 6.32
CA VAL A 451 -26.11 -24.83 5.56
C VAL A 451 -25.95 -24.50 4.08
N ASP A 452 -25.48 -25.49 3.33
CA ASP A 452 -25.32 -25.39 1.88
C ASP A 452 -26.62 -24.99 1.15
N GLY A 453 -26.50 -24.01 0.26
CA GLY A 453 -27.60 -23.52 -0.57
C GLY A 453 -28.47 -22.44 0.07
N MET A 454 -28.22 -22.05 1.33
CA MET A 454 -28.91 -20.94 1.98
C MET A 454 -28.20 -19.59 1.73
N GLY A 455 -28.21 -19.13 0.47
CA GLY A 455 -27.57 -17.87 0.08
C GLY A 455 -28.37 -16.61 0.41
N ASP A 456 -27.71 -15.45 0.31
CA ASP A 456 -28.27 -14.12 0.62
C ASP A 456 -29.66 -13.88 0.02
N LYS A 457 -29.84 -14.15 -1.27
CA LYS A 457 -31.11 -13.93 -1.97
C LYS A 457 -32.26 -14.79 -1.46
N ILE A 458 -31.99 -15.96 -0.90
CA ILE A 458 -33.01 -16.83 -0.32
C ILE A 458 -33.37 -16.31 1.07
N ILE A 459 -32.37 -15.97 1.89
CA ILE A 459 -32.57 -15.37 3.21
C ILE A 459 -33.34 -14.05 3.10
N ASP A 460 -32.98 -13.20 2.13
CA ASP A 460 -33.65 -11.93 1.87
C ASP A 460 -35.15 -12.16 1.63
N GLN A 461 -35.51 -13.08 0.73
CA GLN A 461 -36.90 -13.41 0.45
C GLN A 461 -37.61 -14.06 1.65
N LEU A 462 -36.93 -14.93 2.41
CA LEU A 462 -37.51 -15.58 3.59
C LEU A 462 -37.85 -14.56 4.68
N VAL A 463 -37.02 -13.53 4.85
CA VAL A 463 -37.27 -12.45 5.80
C VAL A 463 -38.32 -11.47 5.25
N GLU A 464 -38.25 -11.10 3.97
CA GLU A 464 -39.21 -10.17 3.33
C GLU A 464 -40.63 -10.72 3.27
N LYS A 465 -40.78 -12.04 3.04
CA LYS A 465 -42.08 -12.73 3.09
C LYS A 465 -42.52 -13.11 4.50
N GLU A 466 -41.78 -12.71 5.53
CA GLU A 466 -42.02 -13.04 6.95
C GLU A 466 -42.13 -14.56 7.19
N TYR A 467 -41.45 -15.37 6.40
CA TYR A 467 -41.45 -16.83 6.58
C TYR A 467 -40.54 -17.28 7.71
N VAL A 468 -39.53 -16.46 8.06
CA VAL A 468 -38.50 -16.76 9.06
C VAL A 468 -38.30 -15.54 9.95
N HIS A 469 -38.45 -15.72 11.26
CA HIS A 469 -38.25 -14.66 12.26
C HIS A 469 -37.00 -14.92 13.11
N THR A 470 -36.71 -16.20 13.36
CA THR A 470 -35.60 -16.67 14.17
C THR A 470 -34.87 -17.81 13.45
N PRO A 471 -33.61 -18.13 13.84
CA PRO A 471 -32.90 -19.28 13.29
C PRO A 471 -33.66 -20.60 13.42
N ALA A 472 -34.44 -20.77 14.49
CA ALA A 472 -35.26 -21.97 14.71
C ALA A 472 -36.33 -22.18 13.64
N ASP A 473 -36.80 -21.10 12.99
CA ASP A 473 -37.83 -21.20 11.94
C ASP A 473 -37.28 -21.77 10.64
N LEU A 474 -35.96 -21.70 10.41
CA LEU A 474 -35.30 -22.33 9.25
C LEU A 474 -35.57 -23.83 9.22
N PHE A 475 -35.48 -24.50 10.37
CA PHE A 475 -35.71 -25.95 10.48
C PHE A 475 -37.19 -26.36 10.39
N LYS A 476 -38.10 -25.39 10.31
CA LYS A 476 -39.54 -25.60 10.10
C LYS A 476 -39.93 -25.40 8.62
N LEU A 477 -39.00 -24.98 7.76
CA LEU A 477 -39.26 -24.75 6.35
C LEU A 477 -39.50 -26.07 5.64
N THR A 478 -40.58 -26.13 4.86
CA THR A 478 -40.90 -27.28 4.01
C THR A 478 -40.43 -27.03 2.59
N ALA A 479 -40.13 -28.11 1.85
CA ALA A 479 -39.75 -28.02 0.43
C ALA A 479 -40.82 -27.28 -0.40
N GLY A 480 -42.11 -27.43 -0.06
CA GLY A 480 -43.20 -26.69 -0.69
C GLY A 480 -43.10 -25.18 -0.48
N LYS A 481 -42.84 -24.72 0.75
CA LYS A 481 -42.69 -23.29 1.06
C LYS A 481 -41.45 -22.67 0.39
N LEU A 482 -40.36 -23.42 0.30
CA LEU A 482 -39.13 -23.01 -0.38
C LEU A 482 -39.29 -22.95 -1.92
N THR A 483 -40.10 -23.84 -2.51
CA THR A 483 -40.35 -23.86 -3.96
C THR A 483 -41.11 -22.60 -4.44
N GLY A 484 -41.83 -21.92 -3.55
CA GLY A 484 -42.53 -20.66 -3.84
C GLY A 484 -41.64 -19.41 -3.81
N LEU A 485 -40.33 -19.56 -3.63
CA LEU A 485 -39.37 -18.46 -3.71
C LEU A 485 -38.87 -18.28 -5.15
N GLU A 486 -38.56 -17.04 -5.52
CA GLU A 486 -37.93 -16.77 -6.81
C GLU A 486 -36.57 -17.46 -6.89
N ARG A 487 -36.30 -18.05 -8.06
CA ARG A 487 -35.09 -18.83 -8.36
C ARG A 487 -34.94 -20.13 -7.55
N MET A 488 -36.01 -20.61 -6.92
CA MET A 488 -36.05 -21.91 -6.25
C MET A 488 -36.96 -22.89 -7.01
N GLY A 489 -36.39 -24.00 -7.46
CA GLY A 489 -37.15 -25.13 -8.00
C GLY A 489 -37.31 -26.25 -6.96
N GLN A 490 -38.16 -27.25 -7.25
CA GLN A 490 -38.37 -28.38 -6.33
C GLN A 490 -37.07 -29.07 -5.89
N LYS A 491 -36.12 -29.27 -6.82
CA LYS A 491 -34.84 -29.91 -6.51
C LYS A 491 -33.96 -29.07 -5.58
N SER A 492 -33.87 -27.75 -5.81
CA SER A 492 -33.08 -26.87 -4.96
C SER A 492 -33.74 -26.69 -3.59
N ALA A 493 -35.07 -26.62 -3.53
CA ALA A 493 -35.83 -26.61 -2.29
C ALA A 493 -35.60 -27.87 -1.45
N GLN A 494 -35.60 -29.06 -2.07
CA GLN A 494 -35.30 -30.30 -1.38
C GLN A 494 -33.85 -30.35 -0.90
N ASN A 495 -32.90 -29.88 -1.70
CA ASN A 495 -31.48 -29.84 -1.31
C ASN A 495 -31.25 -28.94 -0.08
N VAL A 496 -31.85 -27.75 -0.06
CA VAL A 496 -31.77 -26.84 1.10
C VAL A 496 -32.43 -27.46 2.33
N GLY A 497 -33.58 -28.13 2.17
CA GLY A 497 -34.23 -28.86 3.26
C GLY A 497 -33.34 -29.98 3.84
N ASN A 498 -32.67 -30.74 2.97
CA ASN A 498 -31.74 -31.79 3.38
C ASN A 498 -30.50 -31.20 4.08
N ALA A 499 -29.98 -30.08 3.58
CA ALA A 499 -28.85 -29.38 4.21
C ALA A 499 -29.20 -28.86 5.61
N LEU A 500 -30.41 -28.31 5.77
CA LEU A 500 -30.93 -27.89 7.09
C LEU A 500 -31.08 -29.07 8.04
N GLU A 501 -31.54 -30.24 7.57
CA GLU A 501 -31.65 -31.42 8.43
C GLU A 501 -30.28 -31.92 8.88
N LYS A 502 -29.33 -32.01 7.96
CA LYS A 502 -27.94 -32.40 8.25
C LYS A 502 -27.27 -31.45 9.24
N ALA A 503 -27.51 -30.15 9.11
CA ALA A 503 -26.95 -29.14 10.00
C ALA A 503 -27.41 -29.28 11.46
N LYS A 504 -28.53 -29.97 11.75
CA LYS A 504 -28.96 -30.23 13.15
C LYS A 504 -27.98 -31.10 13.94
N GLU A 505 -27.16 -31.89 13.24
CA GLU A 505 -26.16 -32.79 13.83
C GLU A 505 -24.79 -32.12 14.04
N THR A 506 -24.66 -30.83 13.66
CA THR A 506 -23.46 -29.99 13.82
C THR A 506 -23.60 -29.15 15.08
#